data_AF-A0AAJ1MIJ5-F1
#
_entry.id   AF-A0AAJ1MIJ5-F1
#
_cell.length_a   1.000
_cell.length_b   1.000
_cell.length_c   1.000
_cell.angle_alpha   90.00
_cell.angle_beta   90.00
_cell.angle_gamma   90.00
#
_symmetry.space_group_name_H-M   'P 1'
#
loop_
_entity.id
_entity.type
_entity.pdbx_description
1 polymer ?
#
loop_
_entity_poly.entity_id
_entity_poly.type
_entity_poly.pdbx_seq_one_letter_code
_entity_poly.pdbx_strand_id
1 'polypeptide(L)'
;MKLNRIIQAIGNRKALLPVIIVVVLISLTTVGCRLFYPYYTLTLVVEDNAGGTVTADPDRNDYREDSMVELTAVPDKGWELKSWSGVADSDGNTASVLMNANRTVTADFGLDLIDDNPSDNYQNAPAVSFAPASGEAWTFMIYLDGDNNLDSYSVTDFNEMKAGVLVSENTNMNIIVLYDRWASGSGWSVSEDSEGGLDSGARLYKVNSTETIRLYPEYDTIVLPSGTETELNMGDPEVLSDFISYCATEHEADHYALILWNHGAGARSILSEEPVSRQICSDDDTGSGSGTDILYMNEVQQAIADAVAGVPISGGLDLVGVDACLMGTVEVAYELRNLTYVYAASMNSEGAAGWDYEDLFGRMKDDQTGTSAEELGKLIVSSFKDTADTSITPTMSAVSTEHMEYLKDSIDSLAVAFYSADSQAVVEDIRDEAVDFFDDDWASDAISNPYHDLNDICWYVINNEEYLTAGTTAAAEDVLYELGRSVICAYAGSGLGNYYGLGTDVERGLSIFFSKGDEEYDNYPHYAYQYWYTDIALADLYTTYDEDDGNLDFCTSDTDGTVETWREMHEVWYDDYSSDGYTPGSW
;
A
#
# COMPACT_ATOMS: atom_id res chain seq x y z
N MET A 1 62.23 -27.10 -85.32
CA MET A 1 63.11 -28.24 -84.95
C MET A 1 63.08 -28.34 -83.43
N LYS A 2 62.20 -29.17 -82.87
CA LYS A 2 62.51 -30.55 -82.43
C LYS A 2 63.76 -30.64 -81.55
N LEU A 3 63.48 -31.03 -80.30
CA LEU A 3 64.08 -32.21 -79.67
C LEU A 3 65.50 -32.05 -79.10
N ASN A 4 65.53 -32.03 -77.77
CA ASN A 4 66.40 -32.82 -76.89
C ASN A 4 67.90 -32.82 -77.16
N ARG A 5 68.63 -32.57 -76.07
CA ARG A 5 69.20 -33.64 -75.23
C ARG A 5 69.68 -32.97 -73.93
N ILE A 6 68.98 -33.10 -72.81
CA ILE A 6 68.99 -34.28 -71.93
C ILE A 6 70.41 -34.86 -71.79
N ILE A 7 71.05 -34.43 -70.70
CA ILE A 7 71.80 -35.24 -69.72
C ILE A 7 73.01 -36.04 -70.23
N GLN A 8 74.19 -35.48 -69.96
CA GLN A 8 75.42 -36.14 -69.45
C GLN A 8 76.46 -35.01 -69.28
N ALA A 9 77.20 -34.81 -68.20
CA ALA A 9 77.30 -35.49 -66.93
C ALA A 9 78.06 -34.56 -65.96
N ILE A 10 77.52 -34.39 -64.75
CA ILE A 10 78.20 -34.51 -63.44
C ILE A 10 79.54 -33.77 -63.26
N GLY A 11 79.52 -32.77 -62.37
CA GLY A 11 80.70 -32.22 -61.71
C GLY A 11 80.33 -31.55 -60.39
N ASN A 12 80.19 -32.37 -59.35
CA ASN A 12 80.01 -32.01 -57.93
C ASN A 12 80.69 -30.70 -57.47
N ARG A 13 79.91 -29.80 -56.85
CA ARG A 13 80.15 -29.08 -55.56
C ARG A 13 79.13 -27.92 -55.45
N LYS A 14 78.04 -28.13 -54.71
CA LYS A 14 77.83 -27.65 -53.33
C LYS A 14 77.85 -26.12 -53.20
N ALA A 15 76.62 -25.62 -53.04
CA ALA A 15 76.17 -24.52 -52.17
C ALA A 15 76.49 -23.07 -52.55
N LEU A 16 75.41 -22.28 -52.54
CA LEU A 16 75.32 -20.82 -52.42
C LEU A 16 75.53 -20.01 -53.70
N LEU A 17 74.68 -20.25 -54.71
CA LEU A 17 74.43 -19.26 -55.75
C LEU A 17 72.92 -19.06 -56.07
N PRO A 18 72.07 -18.87 -55.05
CA PRO A 18 70.90 -17.99 -55.20
C PRO A 18 70.81 -17.04 -54.01
N VAL A 19 71.69 -16.03 -53.95
CA VAL A 19 71.57 -14.94 -52.95
C VAL A 19 71.48 -13.56 -53.60
N ILE A 20 71.77 -13.41 -54.89
CA ILE A 20 71.91 -12.07 -55.49
C ILE A 20 70.71 -11.65 -56.37
N ILE A 21 69.82 -12.57 -56.77
CA ILE A 21 68.63 -12.22 -57.60
C ILE A 21 67.36 -12.02 -56.75
N VAL A 22 67.36 -12.39 -55.47
CA VAL A 22 66.28 -12.02 -54.53
C VAL A 22 66.45 -10.58 -54.00
N VAL A 23 67.64 -9.98 -54.15
CA VAL A 23 67.93 -8.63 -53.62
C VAL A 23 67.43 -7.50 -54.53
N VAL A 24 66.94 -7.78 -55.75
CA VAL A 24 66.44 -6.73 -56.68
C VAL A 24 64.91 -6.80 -56.92
N LEU A 25 64.22 -7.79 -56.34
CA LEU A 25 62.74 -7.80 -56.25
C LEU A 25 62.23 -7.63 -54.81
N ILE A 26 63.13 -7.45 -53.83
CA ILE A 26 62.82 -6.95 -52.48
C ILE A 26 63.51 -5.59 -52.30
N SER A 27 63.24 -4.65 -53.19
CA SER A 27 63.53 -3.23 -52.98
C SER A 27 62.28 -2.35 -53.19
N LEU A 28 61.09 -2.95 -53.04
CA LEU A 28 59.81 -2.23 -53.08
C LEU A 28 58.78 -2.69 -52.03
N THR A 29 59.20 -3.34 -50.95
CA THR A 29 58.31 -3.72 -49.83
C THR A 29 59.00 -3.65 -48.46
N THR A 30 59.84 -2.64 -48.22
CA THR A 30 60.28 -2.28 -46.85
C THR A 30 60.49 -0.78 -46.72
N VAL A 31 59.43 -0.02 -46.96
CA VAL A 31 59.07 1.02 -45.99
C VAL A 31 57.87 0.41 -45.29
N GLY A 32 58.13 -0.30 -44.19
CA GLY A 32 57.07 -0.48 -43.20
C GLY A 32 56.73 0.93 -42.73
N CYS A 33 55.78 1.57 -43.41
CA CYS A 33 55.00 2.62 -42.83
C CYS A 33 54.28 1.93 -41.67
N ARG A 34 54.91 1.92 -40.48
CA ARG A 34 54.16 1.73 -39.25
C ARG A 34 53.22 2.93 -39.24
N LEU A 35 51.99 2.70 -39.68
CA LEU A 35 50.90 3.60 -39.40
C LEU A 35 50.78 3.62 -37.88
N PHE A 36 51.39 4.61 -37.26
CA PHE A 36 51.10 4.97 -35.88
C PHE A 36 49.72 5.60 -35.92
N TYR A 37 48.72 4.78 -35.64
CA TYR A 37 47.41 5.29 -35.30
C TYR A 37 47.51 5.84 -33.88
N PRO A 38 47.07 7.09 -33.63
CA PRO A 38 46.94 7.59 -32.28
C PRO A 38 46.00 6.68 -31.48
N TYR A 39 46.24 6.65 -30.18
CA TYR A 39 45.38 5.98 -29.23
C TYR A 39 44.69 7.04 -28.38
N TYR A 40 43.43 6.80 -28.05
CA TYR A 40 42.59 7.73 -27.32
C TYR A 40 42.00 7.06 -26.08
N THR A 41 41.83 7.84 -25.02
CA THR A 41 41.22 7.39 -23.77
C THR A 41 39.70 7.59 -23.81
N LEU A 42 38.97 6.63 -23.26
CA LEU A 42 37.55 6.76 -22.97
C LEU A 42 37.37 6.81 -21.45
N THR A 43 36.78 7.88 -20.94
CA THR A 43 36.39 8.03 -19.54
C THR A 43 34.89 7.86 -19.43
N LEU A 44 34.45 6.92 -18.59
CA LEU A 44 33.04 6.75 -18.24
C LEU A 44 32.76 7.47 -16.93
N VAL A 45 31.69 8.26 -16.91
CA VAL A 45 31.21 8.98 -15.73
C VAL A 45 29.77 8.55 -15.49
N VAL A 46 29.41 8.34 -14.23
CA VAL A 46 28.03 8.26 -13.75
C VAL A 46 27.85 9.52 -12.91
N GLU A 47 26.85 10.36 -13.20
CA GLU A 47 26.61 11.56 -12.38
C GLU A 47 26.14 11.17 -10.96
N ASP A 48 26.21 12.12 -10.01
CA ASP A 48 25.96 11.89 -8.59
C ASP A 48 24.59 11.20 -8.33
N ASN A 49 24.54 10.33 -7.31
CA ASN A 49 23.53 9.28 -7.05
C ASN A 49 23.66 8.04 -7.97
N ALA A 50 24.56 7.12 -7.58
CA ALA A 50 24.98 5.94 -8.32
C ALA A 50 23.89 4.84 -8.49
N GLY A 51 22.81 5.14 -9.21
CA GLY A 51 21.70 4.22 -9.50
C GLY A 51 21.94 3.22 -10.64
N GLY A 52 23.21 2.87 -10.90
CA GLY A 52 23.56 1.94 -11.97
C GLY A 52 25.04 1.92 -12.33
N THR A 53 25.40 1.04 -13.26
CA THR A 53 26.77 0.85 -13.75
C THR A 53 26.88 0.91 -15.27
N VAL A 54 28.06 1.27 -15.79
CA VAL A 54 28.34 1.27 -17.25
C VAL A 54 29.51 0.34 -17.55
N THR A 55 29.36 -0.49 -18.57
CA THR A 55 30.41 -1.38 -19.09
C THR A 55 30.74 -1.05 -20.54
N ALA A 56 31.96 -1.37 -20.98
CA ALA A 56 32.44 -1.16 -22.35
C ALA A 56 32.87 -2.47 -23.02
N ASP A 57 32.59 -2.63 -24.31
CA ASP A 57 33.08 -3.74 -25.13
C ASP A 57 33.70 -3.21 -26.45
N PRO A 58 35.02 -3.42 -26.69
CA PRO A 58 35.98 -4.10 -25.82
C PRO A 58 36.50 -3.20 -24.68
N ASP A 59 36.44 -3.65 -23.42
CA ASP A 59 37.03 -2.92 -22.28
C ASP A 59 38.56 -2.83 -22.37
N ARG A 60 39.10 -1.61 -22.47
CA ARG A 60 40.52 -1.30 -22.62
C ARG A 60 40.88 0.06 -22.02
N ASN A 61 42.15 0.19 -21.60
CA ASN A 61 42.71 1.46 -21.13
C ASN A 61 42.82 2.52 -22.25
N ASP A 62 43.02 2.08 -23.48
CA ASP A 62 43.24 2.93 -24.64
C ASP A 62 42.76 2.26 -25.95
N TYR A 63 42.17 3.08 -26.81
CA TYR A 63 41.51 2.64 -28.03
C TYR A 63 42.22 3.19 -29.24
N ARG A 64 42.42 2.35 -30.26
CA ARG A 64 43.07 2.77 -31.50
C ARG A 64 42.13 3.70 -32.28
N GLU A 65 42.68 4.74 -32.91
CA GLU A 65 41.94 5.62 -33.81
C GLU A 65 41.02 4.84 -34.77
N ASP A 66 39.79 5.34 -34.91
CA ASP A 66 38.69 4.80 -35.71
C ASP A 66 38.08 3.47 -35.19
N SER A 67 38.42 3.02 -33.97
CA SER A 67 37.68 1.91 -33.35
C SER A 67 36.32 2.34 -32.82
N MET A 68 35.34 1.46 -32.95
CA MET A 68 34.05 1.57 -32.27
C MET A 68 34.11 0.85 -30.92
N VAL A 69 33.49 1.45 -29.91
CA VAL A 69 33.29 0.88 -28.57
C VAL A 69 31.80 0.86 -28.29
N GLU A 70 31.27 -0.28 -27.89
CA GLU A 70 29.88 -0.40 -27.43
C GLU A 70 29.83 -0.23 -25.91
N LEU A 71 28.88 0.56 -25.44
CA LEU A 71 28.62 0.80 -24.03
C LEU A 71 27.29 0.17 -23.63
N THR A 72 27.22 -0.36 -22.43
CA THR A 72 25.98 -0.90 -21.84
C THR A 72 25.80 -0.38 -20.43
N ALA A 73 24.71 0.33 -20.20
CA ALA A 73 24.24 0.74 -18.88
C ALA A 73 23.42 -0.40 -18.25
N VAL A 74 23.64 -0.64 -16.96
CA VAL A 74 22.88 -1.58 -16.14
C VAL A 74 22.34 -0.79 -14.95
N PRO A 75 21.07 -0.37 -14.99
CA PRO A 75 20.43 0.30 -13.86
C PRO A 75 20.36 -0.60 -12.63
N ASP A 76 20.45 -0.02 -11.44
CA ASP A 76 20.15 -0.68 -10.16
C ASP A 76 18.62 -0.78 -9.96
N LYS A 77 18.16 -1.54 -8.96
CA LYS A 77 16.73 -1.76 -8.70
C LYS A 77 16.03 -0.42 -8.41
N GLY A 78 14.95 -0.10 -9.13
CA GLY A 78 14.17 1.15 -8.97
C GLY A 78 14.65 2.33 -9.83
N TRP A 79 15.71 2.12 -10.62
CA TRP A 79 16.32 3.16 -11.44
C TRP A 79 16.23 2.82 -12.93
N GLU A 80 16.22 3.85 -13.77
CA GLU A 80 16.38 3.72 -15.22
C GLU A 80 17.46 4.67 -15.75
N LEU A 81 18.01 4.33 -16.92
CA LEU A 81 18.92 5.22 -17.62
C LEU A 81 18.11 6.32 -18.31
N LYS A 82 18.18 7.55 -17.80
CA LYS A 82 17.49 8.71 -18.37
C LYS A 82 18.16 9.22 -19.64
N SER A 83 19.50 9.30 -19.63
CA SER A 83 20.22 9.80 -20.82
C SER A 83 21.69 9.37 -20.93
N TRP A 84 22.20 9.44 -22.16
CA TRP A 84 23.63 9.42 -22.45
C TRP A 84 24.10 10.81 -22.88
N SER A 85 25.27 11.23 -22.42
CA SER A 85 25.96 12.41 -22.96
C SER A 85 27.38 12.07 -23.43
N GLY A 86 27.88 12.81 -24.43
CA GLY A 86 29.21 12.56 -25.02
C GLY A 86 29.27 11.48 -26.10
N VAL A 87 28.14 10.83 -26.42
CA VAL A 87 27.97 9.87 -27.53
C VAL A 87 27.20 10.50 -28.70
N ALA A 88 27.39 9.96 -29.90
CA ALA A 88 26.68 10.43 -31.11
C ALA A 88 25.42 9.61 -31.42
N ASP A 89 25.44 8.33 -31.07
CA ASP A 89 24.36 7.37 -31.32
C ASP A 89 24.15 6.50 -30.08
N SER A 90 22.89 6.36 -29.65
CA SER A 90 22.45 5.52 -28.52
C SER A 90 21.10 4.86 -28.81
N ASP A 91 20.86 3.71 -28.20
CA ASP A 91 19.61 2.95 -28.27
C ASP A 91 19.30 2.35 -26.88
N GLY A 92 18.42 3.04 -26.14
CA GLY A 92 18.11 2.75 -24.74
C GLY A 92 19.37 2.64 -23.87
N ASN A 93 19.51 1.49 -23.20
CA ASN A 93 20.63 1.18 -22.32
C ASN A 93 21.97 0.94 -23.04
N THR A 94 22.06 1.16 -24.36
CA THR A 94 23.28 0.96 -25.14
C THR A 94 23.70 2.21 -25.91
N ALA A 95 25.00 2.40 -26.11
CA ALA A 95 25.53 3.51 -26.91
C ALA A 95 26.84 3.14 -27.63
N SER A 96 27.07 3.71 -28.81
CA SER A 96 28.26 3.44 -29.61
C SER A 96 29.18 4.66 -29.70
N VAL A 97 30.48 4.47 -29.46
CA VAL A 97 31.49 5.54 -29.44
C VAL A 97 32.56 5.33 -30.50
N LEU A 98 32.70 6.29 -31.41
CA LEU A 98 33.83 6.35 -32.34
C LEU A 98 35.05 7.03 -31.69
N MET A 99 36.13 6.28 -31.54
CA MET A 99 37.37 6.76 -30.91
C MET A 99 38.26 7.51 -31.91
N ASN A 100 37.95 8.79 -32.14
CA ASN A 100 38.74 9.71 -32.98
C ASN A 100 39.38 10.89 -32.20
N ALA A 101 39.17 10.92 -30.89
CA ALA A 101 39.76 11.83 -29.90
C ALA A 101 39.58 11.20 -28.51
N ASN A 102 40.20 11.77 -27.47
CA ASN A 102 39.83 11.41 -26.10
C ASN A 102 38.35 11.75 -25.86
N ARG A 103 37.61 10.83 -25.26
CA ARG A 103 36.17 10.95 -25.03
C ARG A 103 35.87 10.83 -23.53
N THR A 104 34.88 11.60 -23.10
CA THR A 104 34.17 11.38 -21.85
C THR A 104 32.73 11.09 -22.21
N VAL A 105 32.18 10.01 -21.68
CA VAL A 105 30.77 9.65 -21.82
C VAL A 105 30.18 9.60 -20.43
N THR A 106 29.03 10.24 -20.28
CA THR A 106 28.28 10.24 -19.03
C THR A 106 26.99 9.47 -19.22
N ALA A 107 26.72 8.54 -18.32
CA ALA A 107 25.40 7.92 -18.15
C ALA A 107 24.69 8.61 -16.98
N ASP A 108 23.48 9.07 -17.25
CA ASP A 108 22.62 9.73 -16.29
C ASP A 108 21.50 8.77 -15.90
N PHE A 109 21.55 8.29 -14.66
CA PHE A 109 20.53 7.42 -14.09
C PHE A 109 19.63 8.27 -13.22
N GLY A 110 18.32 8.07 -13.36
CA GLY A 110 17.33 8.65 -12.47
C GLY A 110 16.45 7.53 -11.94
N LEU A 111 15.83 7.77 -10.79
CA LEU A 111 14.73 6.94 -10.33
C LEU A 111 13.72 6.83 -11.47
N ASP A 112 13.08 5.66 -11.58
CA ASP A 112 11.89 5.50 -12.43
C ASP A 112 10.72 6.24 -11.77
N LEU A 113 10.86 7.56 -11.61
CA LEU A 113 9.78 8.44 -11.20
C LEU A 113 8.79 8.44 -12.37
N ILE A 114 7.69 7.77 -12.12
CA ILE A 114 6.46 7.85 -12.88
C ILE A 114 6.17 9.33 -13.15
N ASP A 115 6.19 9.69 -14.43
CA ASP A 115 5.73 10.92 -15.11
C ASP A 115 5.74 12.25 -14.30
N ASP A 116 6.58 13.22 -14.71
CA ASP A 116 6.57 14.65 -14.31
C ASP A 116 5.29 15.42 -14.72
N ASN A 117 4.15 14.73 -14.75
CA ASN A 117 2.93 15.21 -15.33
C ASN A 117 1.80 15.16 -14.29
N PRO A 118 1.46 16.29 -13.65
CA PRO A 118 0.22 16.45 -12.89
C PRO A 118 -1.03 16.40 -13.79
N SER A 119 -0.93 15.87 -15.03
CA SER A 119 -2.06 15.60 -15.91
C SER A 119 -2.54 14.15 -15.86
N ASP A 120 -2.09 13.30 -14.93
CA ASP A 120 -2.80 12.05 -14.61
C ASP A 120 -4.09 12.31 -13.80
N ASN A 121 -4.77 13.41 -14.14
CA ASN A 121 -6.15 13.73 -13.82
C ASN A 121 -7.10 12.82 -14.61
N TYR A 122 -6.87 11.53 -14.53
CA TYR A 122 -7.90 10.56 -14.78
C TYR A 122 -8.46 10.19 -13.41
N GLN A 123 -9.57 10.83 -13.08
CA GLN A 123 -10.62 10.29 -12.19
C GLN A 123 -11.01 8.83 -12.53
N ASN A 124 -10.38 8.16 -13.50
CA ASN A 124 -10.75 6.87 -14.02
C ASN A 124 -10.16 5.76 -13.14
N ALA A 125 -10.78 5.45 -12.01
CA ALA A 125 -10.92 4.02 -11.72
C ALA A 125 -11.64 3.40 -12.92
N PRO A 126 -11.19 2.29 -13.52
CA PRO A 126 -11.86 1.77 -14.70
C PRO A 126 -13.24 1.32 -14.22
N ALA A 127 -14.26 1.46 -15.06
CA ALA A 127 -15.46 0.67 -14.86
C ALA A 127 -15.05 -0.80 -15.00
N VAL A 128 -14.71 -1.43 -13.87
CA VAL A 128 -14.32 -2.83 -13.78
C VAL A 128 -15.56 -3.65 -13.43
N SER A 129 -15.58 -4.87 -13.93
CA SER A 129 -16.51 -5.90 -13.50
C SER A 129 -15.66 -7.01 -12.90
N PHE A 130 -16.02 -7.50 -11.72
CA PHE A 130 -15.33 -8.62 -11.11
C PHE A 130 -15.93 -9.93 -11.63
N ALA A 131 -15.09 -10.91 -11.93
CA ALA A 131 -15.57 -12.17 -12.47
C ALA A 131 -14.63 -13.32 -12.09
N PRO A 132 -14.95 -14.08 -11.02
CA PRO A 132 -14.05 -15.10 -10.50
C PRO A 132 -13.81 -16.20 -11.54
N ALA A 133 -12.70 -16.92 -11.40
CA ALA A 133 -12.37 -17.94 -12.39
C ALA A 133 -13.45 -19.02 -12.44
N SER A 134 -13.63 -19.59 -13.62
CA SER A 134 -14.72 -20.55 -13.84
C SER A 134 -14.63 -21.74 -12.89
N GLY A 135 -15.63 -21.84 -12.01
CA GLY A 135 -15.74 -22.91 -11.02
C GLY A 135 -15.15 -22.58 -9.66
N GLU A 136 -14.47 -21.44 -9.50
CA GLU A 136 -14.04 -20.93 -8.20
C GLU A 136 -15.21 -20.22 -7.51
N ALA A 137 -15.42 -20.55 -6.23
CA ALA A 137 -16.44 -19.93 -5.40
C ALA A 137 -15.84 -18.81 -4.55
N TRP A 138 -16.63 -17.77 -4.30
CA TRP A 138 -16.30 -16.70 -3.36
C TRP A 138 -17.30 -16.68 -2.20
N THR A 139 -16.81 -16.53 -0.97
CA THR A 139 -17.64 -16.23 0.19
C THR A 139 -17.35 -14.82 0.68
N PHE A 140 -18.36 -13.96 0.59
CA PHE A 140 -18.37 -12.61 1.15
C PHE A 140 -19.01 -12.68 2.53
N MET A 141 -18.23 -12.32 3.55
CA MET A 141 -18.61 -12.24 4.95
C MET A 141 -18.87 -10.77 5.28
N ILE A 142 -20.13 -10.40 5.46
CA ILE A 142 -20.52 -9.02 5.77
C ILE A 142 -20.86 -8.94 7.26
N TYR A 143 -20.02 -8.23 8.01
CA TYR A 143 -20.23 -7.94 9.43
C TYR A 143 -20.92 -6.58 9.54
N LEU A 144 -22.26 -6.62 9.54
CA LEU A 144 -23.13 -5.45 9.42
C LEU A 144 -23.64 -5.07 10.82
N ASP A 145 -22.86 -4.25 11.51
CA ASP A 145 -23.18 -3.79 12.85
C ASP A 145 -23.94 -2.45 12.79
N GLY A 146 -25.27 -2.55 12.83
CA GLY A 146 -26.19 -1.42 12.84
C GLY A 146 -26.72 -1.07 14.23
N ASP A 147 -26.19 -1.65 15.33
CA ASP A 147 -26.62 -1.28 16.69
C ASP A 147 -25.93 0.01 17.15
N ASN A 148 -26.16 1.09 16.40
CA ASN A 148 -25.72 2.45 16.72
C ASN A 148 -26.60 3.46 15.95
N ASN A 149 -26.21 4.73 15.93
CA ASN A 149 -26.91 5.77 15.19
C ASN A 149 -26.85 5.63 13.64
N LEU A 150 -26.22 4.59 13.09
CA LEU A 150 -26.21 4.26 11.67
C LEU A 150 -27.25 3.20 11.25
N ASP A 151 -28.10 2.64 12.15
CA ASP A 151 -29.08 1.57 11.83
C ASP A 151 -29.92 1.80 10.54
N SER A 152 -30.29 3.06 10.26
CA SER A 152 -31.06 3.34 9.03
C SER A 152 -30.28 3.09 7.74
N TYR A 153 -28.96 3.25 7.79
CA TYR A 153 -28.04 3.00 6.68
C TYR A 153 -27.77 1.51 6.53
N SER A 154 -27.58 0.77 7.63
CA SER A 154 -27.46 -0.70 7.56
C SER A 154 -28.70 -1.37 6.94
N VAL A 155 -29.91 -0.81 7.15
CA VAL A 155 -31.13 -1.26 6.44
C VAL A 155 -31.05 -0.98 4.95
N THR A 156 -30.51 0.18 4.56
CA THR A 156 -30.36 0.56 3.15
C THR A 156 -29.39 -0.41 2.49
N ASP A 157 -28.23 -0.62 3.07
CA ASP A 157 -27.15 -1.43 2.52
C ASP A 157 -27.54 -2.91 2.46
N PHE A 158 -28.23 -3.44 3.47
CA PHE A 158 -28.77 -4.80 3.38
C PHE A 158 -29.76 -4.98 2.21
N ASN A 159 -30.56 -3.95 1.89
CA ASN A 159 -31.46 -3.99 0.75
C ASN A 159 -30.72 -3.83 -0.59
N GLU A 160 -29.66 -3.01 -0.62
CA GLU A 160 -28.77 -2.86 -1.77
C GLU A 160 -28.06 -4.17 -2.09
N MET A 161 -27.54 -4.89 -1.08
CA MET A 161 -26.97 -6.23 -1.24
C MET A 161 -27.96 -7.19 -1.93
N LYS A 162 -29.23 -7.18 -1.51
CA LYS A 162 -30.28 -7.99 -2.14
C LYS A 162 -30.49 -7.58 -3.61
N ALA A 163 -30.53 -6.28 -3.88
CA ALA A 163 -30.76 -5.75 -5.23
C ALA A 163 -29.58 -6.06 -6.17
N GLY A 164 -28.35 -5.86 -5.72
CA GLY A 164 -27.13 -6.14 -6.48
C GLY A 164 -26.97 -7.63 -6.79
N VAL A 165 -27.16 -8.50 -5.78
CA VAL A 165 -27.10 -9.96 -5.97
C VAL A 165 -28.21 -10.46 -6.90
N LEU A 166 -29.39 -9.84 -6.90
CA LEU A 166 -30.49 -10.18 -7.82
C LEU A 166 -30.14 -9.93 -9.29
N VAL A 167 -29.36 -8.88 -9.58
CA VAL A 167 -28.97 -8.50 -10.95
C VAL A 167 -27.57 -8.98 -11.35
N SER A 168 -26.83 -9.55 -10.40
CA SER A 168 -25.52 -10.17 -10.63
C SER A 168 -25.59 -11.26 -11.69
N GLU A 169 -24.59 -11.32 -12.57
CA GLU A 169 -24.45 -12.44 -13.50
C GLU A 169 -23.64 -13.59 -12.90
N ASN A 170 -22.96 -13.36 -11.76
CA ASN A 170 -22.19 -14.38 -11.08
C ASN A 170 -23.09 -15.25 -10.19
N THR A 171 -23.03 -16.57 -10.41
CA THR A 171 -23.85 -17.52 -9.63
C THR A 171 -23.09 -18.32 -8.58
N ASN A 172 -21.77 -18.16 -8.48
CA ASN A 172 -20.90 -18.92 -7.58
C ASN A 172 -20.36 -18.06 -6.42
N MET A 173 -21.25 -17.31 -5.78
CA MET A 173 -20.94 -16.49 -4.60
C MET A 173 -21.84 -16.87 -3.43
N ASN A 174 -21.28 -16.90 -2.22
CA ASN A 174 -22.02 -16.93 -0.96
C ASN A 174 -21.94 -15.54 -0.34
N ILE A 175 -23.06 -14.84 -0.20
CA ILE A 175 -23.12 -13.58 0.56
C ILE A 175 -23.74 -13.88 1.92
N ILE A 176 -22.91 -13.87 2.95
CA ILE A 176 -23.32 -14.18 4.34
C ILE A 176 -23.24 -12.90 5.15
N VAL A 177 -24.35 -12.52 5.77
CA VAL A 177 -24.47 -11.26 6.51
C VAL A 177 -24.83 -11.57 7.95
N LEU A 178 -23.93 -11.27 8.88
CA LEU A 178 -24.29 -11.13 10.29
C LEU A 178 -24.75 -9.69 10.49
N TYR A 179 -26.04 -9.54 10.73
CA TYR A 179 -26.70 -8.24 10.78
C TYR A 179 -27.26 -8.00 12.17
N ASP A 180 -26.67 -7.04 12.89
CA ASP A 180 -27.22 -6.51 14.13
C ASP A 180 -27.91 -5.16 13.94
N ARG A 181 -29.02 -4.95 14.63
CA ARG A 181 -29.88 -3.78 14.49
C ARG A 181 -30.24 -3.22 15.84
N TRP A 182 -30.17 -1.91 15.96
CA TRP A 182 -30.52 -1.19 17.17
C TRP A 182 -31.85 -1.62 17.81
N ALA A 183 -31.83 -1.89 19.13
CA ALA A 183 -32.97 -2.17 20.00
C ALA A 183 -34.13 -1.13 19.95
N SER A 184 -35.35 -1.55 19.55
CA SER A 184 -36.53 -0.66 19.51
C SER A 184 -36.89 -0.05 20.88
N GLY A 185 -36.50 1.22 21.12
CA GLY A 185 -36.77 1.91 22.39
C GLY A 185 -35.93 3.15 22.73
N SER A 186 -34.86 3.41 22.00
CA SER A 186 -33.89 4.51 22.24
C SER A 186 -34.34 5.91 21.83
N GLY A 187 -35.44 6.02 21.08
CA GLY A 187 -36.02 7.31 20.67
C GLY A 187 -35.78 7.71 19.21
N TRP A 188 -35.05 6.91 18.44
CA TRP A 188 -34.98 6.99 16.98
C TRP A 188 -35.92 5.96 16.34
N SER A 189 -36.43 6.23 15.14
CA SER A 189 -37.37 5.33 14.45
C SER A 189 -36.62 4.24 13.70
N VAL A 190 -36.72 2.99 14.15
CA VAL A 190 -36.35 1.81 13.35
C VAL A 190 -37.18 1.80 12.06
N SER A 191 -36.50 1.71 10.90
CA SER A 191 -37.18 1.46 9.63
C SER A 191 -37.60 -0.01 9.54
N GLU A 192 -38.86 -0.25 9.16
CA GLU A 192 -39.35 -1.60 8.83
C GLU A 192 -38.61 -2.09 7.57
N ASP A 193 -38.03 -3.28 7.62
CA ASP A 193 -37.63 -3.96 6.40
C ASP A 193 -38.89 -4.37 5.62
N SER A 194 -38.80 -4.42 4.30
CA SER A 194 -39.95 -4.71 3.42
C SER A 194 -40.55 -6.12 3.58
N GLU A 195 -39.94 -6.96 4.43
CA GLU A 195 -40.40 -8.31 4.78
C GLU A 195 -40.93 -8.46 6.21
N GLY A 196 -41.01 -7.36 6.98
CA GLY A 196 -41.74 -7.29 8.25
C GLY A 196 -41.14 -8.11 9.39
N GLY A 197 -39.80 -8.12 9.54
CA GLY A 197 -39.11 -9.06 10.41
C GLY A 197 -38.06 -8.51 11.39
N LEU A 198 -37.63 -7.26 11.28
CA LEU A 198 -36.56 -6.72 12.13
C LEU A 198 -37.04 -5.50 12.95
N ASP A 199 -37.58 -5.73 14.15
CA ASP A 199 -37.79 -4.65 15.13
C ASP A 199 -36.47 -4.28 15.86
N SER A 200 -35.54 -5.25 16.02
CA SER A 200 -34.14 -5.09 16.50
C SER A 200 -33.37 -6.43 16.60
N GLY A 201 -32.08 -6.40 16.96
CA GLY A 201 -31.18 -7.49 17.35
C GLY A 201 -30.55 -8.30 16.21
N ALA A 202 -29.52 -9.07 16.55
CA ALA A 202 -28.68 -9.85 15.66
C ALA A 202 -29.37 -11.01 14.95
N ARG A 203 -29.08 -11.14 13.65
CA ARG A 203 -29.51 -12.26 12.80
C ARG A 203 -28.47 -12.56 11.72
N LEU A 204 -28.41 -13.82 11.33
CA LEU A 204 -27.54 -14.29 10.27
C LEU A 204 -28.34 -14.61 9.00
N TYR A 205 -27.86 -14.12 7.86
CA TYR A 205 -28.52 -14.26 6.56
C TYR A 205 -27.59 -14.83 5.50
N LYS A 206 -28.15 -15.62 4.59
CA LYS A 206 -27.57 -15.87 3.27
C LYS A 206 -28.38 -15.15 2.21
N VAL A 207 -27.75 -14.21 1.50
CA VAL A 207 -28.36 -13.49 0.38
C VAL A 207 -28.04 -14.20 -0.92
N ASN A 208 -29.06 -14.62 -1.66
CA ASN A 208 -28.93 -15.21 -2.99
C ASN A 208 -29.80 -14.44 -4.00
N SER A 209 -29.55 -14.66 -5.29
CA SER A 209 -30.29 -14.00 -6.38
C SER A 209 -31.78 -14.37 -6.43
N THR A 210 -32.20 -15.43 -5.73
CA THR A 210 -33.60 -15.89 -5.70
C THR A 210 -34.32 -15.64 -4.38
N GLU A 211 -33.59 -15.65 -3.27
CA GLU A 211 -34.15 -15.48 -1.92
C GLU A 211 -33.08 -15.10 -0.90
N THR A 212 -33.50 -14.39 0.13
CA THR A 212 -32.74 -14.17 1.36
C THR A 212 -33.17 -15.22 2.39
N ILE A 213 -32.23 -16.01 2.89
CA ILE A 213 -32.48 -17.11 3.81
C ILE A 213 -31.94 -16.74 5.19
N ARG A 214 -32.79 -16.76 6.22
CA ARG A 214 -32.34 -16.65 7.62
C ARG A 214 -31.69 -17.96 8.04
N LEU A 215 -30.46 -17.87 8.55
CA LEU A 215 -29.68 -18.98 9.09
C LEU A 215 -29.86 -19.09 10.60
N TYR A 216 -29.77 -20.31 11.12
CA TYR A 216 -29.85 -20.63 12.54
C TYR A 216 -28.67 -21.55 12.90
N PRO A 217 -27.48 -20.99 13.12
CA PRO A 217 -26.31 -21.77 13.55
C PRO A 217 -26.63 -22.62 14.80
N GLU A 218 -26.05 -23.82 14.88
CA GLU A 218 -26.16 -24.66 16.08
C GLU A 218 -25.30 -24.09 17.24
N TYR A 219 -25.52 -24.58 18.47
CA TYR A 219 -24.73 -24.18 19.63
C TYR A 219 -23.22 -24.44 19.40
N ASP A 220 -22.37 -23.51 19.83
CA ASP A 220 -20.89 -23.48 19.73
C ASP A 220 -20.27 -22.82 18.46
N THR A 221 -21.06 -22.13 17.60
CA THR A 221 -20.50 -21.20 16.60
C THR A 221 -20.95 -19.76 16.87
N ILE A 222 -22.13 -19.34 16.40
CA ILE A 222 -22.73 -18.05 16.78
C ILE A 222 -24.01 -18.38 17.52
N VAL A 223 -24.17 -17.93 18.76
CA VAL A 223 -25.37 -18.27 19.54
C VAL A 223 -26.53 -17.37 19.10
N LEU A 224 -27.27 -17.81 18.08
CA LEU A 224 -28.52 -17.17 17.61
C LEU A 224 -29.74 -18.07 17.92
N PRO A 225 -30.34 -18.00 19.13
CA PRO A 225 -31.50 -18.80 19.51
C PRO A 225 -32.63 -18.78 18.48
N SER A 226 -33.21 -19.95 18.19
CA SER A 226 -34.39 -20.04 17.36
C SER A 226 -35.59 -19.33 18.02
N GLY A 227 -36.03 -18.20 17.47
CA GLY A 227 -37.32 -17.59 17.79
C GLY A 227 -37.33 -16.43 18.80
N THR A 228 -36.20 -15.79 19.08
CA THR A 228 -36.13 -14.50 19.80
C THR A 228 -35.23 -13.50 19.06
N GLU A 229 -35.49 -12.20 19.26
CA GLU A 229 -34.49 -11.13 19.10
C GLU A 229 -33.29 -11.53 19.97
N THR A 230 -32.12 -11.69 19.37
CA THR A 230 -30.89 -12.07 20.08
C THR A 230 -29.99 -10.88 19.96
N GLU A 231 -29.66 -10.27 21.09
CA GLU A 231 -28.68 -9.20 21.12
C GLU A 231 -27.28 -9.84 21.13
N LEU A 232 -26.42 -9.42 20.21
CA LEU A 232 -25.02 -9.85 20.17
C LEU A 232 -24.14 -8.63 20.42
N ASN A 233 -23.07 -8.81 21.18
CA ASN A 233 -22.04 -7.81 21.27
C ASN A 233 -21.18 -7.86 19.99
N MET A 234 -21.48 -7.00 19.01
CA MET A 234 -20.72 -6.91 17.76
C MET A 234 -19.34 -6.25 17.94
N GLY A 235 -19.12 -5.59 19.07
CA GLY A 235 -17.80 -5.13 19.53
C GLY A 235 -16.90 -6.23 20.10
N ASP A 236 -17.41 -7.46 20.30
CA ASP A 236 -16.64 -8.57 20.88
C ASP A 236 -15.81 -9.32 19.81
N PRO A 237 -14.47 -9.42 19.94
CA PRO A 237 -13.64 -10.16 18.99
C PRO A 237 -13.99 -11.65 18.88
N GLU A 238 -14.54 -12.27 19.93
CA GLU A 238 -15.00 -13.67 19.85
C GLU A 238 -16.16 -13.80 18.86
N VAL A 239 -17.09 -12.83 18.82
CA VAL A 239 -18.23 -12.83 17.88
C VAL A 239 -17.76 -12.69 16.43
N LEU A 240 -16.79 -11.81 16.17
CA LEU A 240 -16.17 -11.68 14.84
C LEU A 240 -15.45 -12.98 14.43
N SER A 241 -14.65 -13.56 15.32
CA SER A 241 -13.92 -14.81 15.06
C SER A 241 -14.85 -15.98 14.77
N ASP A 242 -15.92 -16.12 15.54
CA ASP A 242 -16.95 -17.14 15.37
C ASP A 242 -17.71 -16.95 14.04
N PHE A 243 -17.98 -15.70 13.64
CA PHE A 243 -18.61 -15.40 12.36
C PHE A 243 -17.75 -15.80 11.16
N ILE A 244 -16.46 -15.43 11.17
CA ILE A 244 -15.52 -15.82 10.12
C ILE A 244 -15.42 -17.35 10.05
N SER A 245 -15.28 -17.99 11.22
CA SER A 245 -15.16 -19.46 11.32
C SER A 245 -16.41 -20.18 10.80
N TYR A 246 -17.60 -19.67 11.13
CA TYR A 246 -18.87 -20.19 10.62
C TYR A 246 -18.94 -20.08 9.10
N CYS A 247 -18.63 -18.90 8.54
CA CYS A 247 -18.66 -18.68 7.10
C CYS A 247 -17.69 -19.62 6.37
N ALA A 248 -16.47 -19.76 6.86
CA ALA A 248 -15.46 -20.63 6.26
C ALA A 248 -15.82 -22.12 6.32
N THR A 249 -16.56 -22.54 7.36
CA THR A 249 -16.92 -23.96 7.57
C THR A 249 -18.22 -24.36 6.86
N GLU A 250 -19.27 -23.54 6.96
CA GLU A 250 -20.60 -23.88 6.43
C GLU A 250 -20.81 -23.35 5.00
N HIS A 251 -19.96 -22.42 4.57
CA HIS A 251 -19.98 -21.78 3.26
C HIS A 251 -18.59 -21.79 2.64
N GLU A 252 -17.97 -22.98 2.59
CA GLU A 252 -16.67 -23.20 1.94
C GLU A 252 -16.63 -22.61 0.52
N ALA A 253 -15.54 -21.91 0.23
CA ALA A 253 -15.23 -21.27 -1.03
C ALA A 253 -13.72 -21.35 -1.32
N ASP A 254 -13.35 -21.07 -2.56
CA ASP A 254 -11.95 -20.97 -2.96
C ASP A 254 -11.33 -19.65 -2.51
N HIS A 255 -12.18 -18.62 -2.33
CA HIS A 255 -11.80 -17.27 -1.92
C HIS A 255 -12.74 -16.69 -0.87
N TYR A 256 -12.19 -15.82 -0.02
CA TYR A 256 -12.92 -15.21 1.09
C TYR A 256 -12.67 -13.71 1.18
N ALA A 257 -13.76 -12.94 1.23
CA ALA A 257 -13.72 -11.50 1.49
C ALA A 257 -14.49 -11.19 2.78
N LEU A 258 -13.88 -10.44 3.70
CA LEU A 258 -14.54 -9.91 4.91
C LEU A 258 -14.78 -8.42 4.74
N ILE A 259 -16.00 -7.97 4.95
CA ILE A 259 -16.37 -6.55 4.97
C ILE A 259 -16.84 -6.19 6.37
N LEU A 260 -16.17 -5.21 6.99
CA LEU A 260 -16.53 -4.62 8.27
C LEU A 260 -17.26 -3.30 8.00
N TRP A 261 -18.52 -3.21 8.45
CA TRP A 261 -19.38 -2.04 8.23
C TRP A 261 -19.70 -1.39 9.57
N ASN A 262 -19.38 -0.11 9.75
CA ASN A 262 -19.84 0.76 10.86
C ASN A 262 -19.22 2.18 10.75
N HIS A 263 -19.27 2.94 11.83
CA HIS A 263 -18.32 3.98 12.16
C HIS A 263 -16.88 3.50 12.07
N GLY A 264 -16.03 4.45 11.67
CA GLY A 264 -14.59 4.32 11.64
C GLY A 264 -13.98 5.62 12.12
N ALA A 265 -12.85 5.55 12.81
CA ALA A 265 -12.04 6.73 13.09
C ALA A 265 -10.54 6.40 13.20
N GLY A 266 -10.09 5.38 12.46
CA GLY A 266 -8.73 4.86 12.52
C GLY A 266 -8.49 3.97 13.75
N ALA A 267 -7.30 4.05 14.34
CA ALA A 267 -6.73 2.93 15.10
C ALA A 267 -7.24 2.68 16.55
N ARG A 268 -7.75 3.66 17.33
CA ARG A 268 -8.26 3.41 18.73
C ARG A 268 -8.92 4.57 19.51
N SER A 269 -10.06 4.36 20.17
CA SER A 269 -10.86 5.33 20.96
C SER A 269 -10.63 5.19 22.47
N ILE A 270 -10.95 6.25 23.22
CA ILE A 270 -11.28 6.14 24.65
C ILE A 270 -12.72 6.66 24.85
N LEU A 271 -13.62 5.78 25.30
CA LEU A 271 -15.05 6.04 25.53
C LEU A 271 -15.37 6.96 26.73
N SER A 272 -14.51 7.90 27.13
CA SER A 272 -14.75 8.67 28.37
C SER A 272 -15.14 10.13 28.22
N GLU A 273 -14.90 10.82 27.09
CA GLU A 273 -15.49 12.14 26.80
C GLU A 273 -15.78 12.37 25.32
N GLU A 274 -16.89 13.08 25.05
CA GLU A 274 -17.38 13.41 23.71
C GLU A 274 -16.62 14.61 23.10
N PRO A 275 -16.03 14.48 21.89
CA PRO A 275 -15.72 13.24 21.19
C PRO A 275 -14.21 12.97 21.14
N VAL A 276 -13.80 11.73 21.45
CA VAL A 276 -12.82 11.03 20.61
C VAL A 276 -13.23 9.55 20.45
N SER A 277 -14.00 9.24 19.40
CA SER A 277 -14.18 7.89 18.84
C SER A 277 -13.09 7.63 17.80
N ARG A 278 -12.55 6.42 17.78
CA ARG A 278 -11.43 5.92 16.95
C ARG A 278 -11.52 4.39 16.98
N GLN A 279 -12.46 3.82 16.27
CA GLN A 279 -12.83 2.42 16.46
C GLN A 279 -13.49 1.91 15.21
N ILE A 280 -13.74 0.61 15.14
CA ILE A 280 -14.63 0.02 14.16
C ILE A 280 -15.70 -0.81 14.89
N CYS A 281 -16.85 -1.04 14.24
CA CYS A 281 -17.93 -1.88 14.79
C CYS A 281 -18.38 -1.44 16.19
N SER A 282 -18.92 -0.22 16.26
CA SER A 282 -19.51 0.31 17.49
C SER A 282 -20.90 -0.27 17.72
N ASP A 283 -21.08 -0.89 18.87
CA ASP A 283 -22.32 -1.53 19.31
C ASP A 283 -22.80 -0.90 20.62
N ASP A 284 -23.93 -0.20 20.58
CA ASP A 284 -24.51 0.54 21.70
C ASP A 284 -25.44 -0.31 22.61
N ASP A 285 -25.76 -1.56 22.25
CA ASP A 285 -26.50 -2.53 23.09
C ASP A 285 -25.87 -3.92 23.06
N THR A 286 -24.85 -4.13 23.87
CA THR A 286 -24.14 -5.44 24.00
C THR A 286 -24.98 -6.62 24.54
N GLY A 287 -26.28 -6.44 24.82
CA GLY A 287 -27.16 -7.48 25.37
C GLY A 287 -26.90 -7.88 26.83
N SER A 288 -25.86 -7.31 27.44
CA SER A 288 -25.45 -7.57 28.83
C SER A 288 -25.86 -6.46 29.83
N GLY A 289 -26.43 -5.35 29.33
CA GLY A 289 -26.82 -4.16 30.08
C GLY A 289 -26.67 -2.89 29.22
N SER A 290 -26.84 -1.70 29.79
CA SER A 290 -26.54 -0.46 29.06
C SER A 290 -25.02 -0.24 29.00
N GLY A 291 -24.43 -0.27 27.81
CA GLY A 291 -23.03 0.06 27.56
C GLY A 291 -22.70 -0.15 26.09
N THR A 292 -21.86 0.74 25.55
CA THR A 292 -21.29 0.63 24.21
C THR A 292 -20.03 -0.21 24.26
N ASP A 293 -19.84 -1.10 23.28
CA ASP A 293 -18.60 -1.81 23.03
C ASP A 293 -18.16 -1.62 21.57
N ILE A 294 -16.87 -1.80 21.33
CA ILE A 294 -16.22 -1.43 20.07
C ILE A 294 -15.12 -2.44 19.74
N LEU A 295 -14.79 -2.63 18.47
CA LEU A 295 -13.60 -3.37 18.09
C LEU A 295 -12.39 -2.43 17.93
N TYR A 296 -11.28 -2.80 18.56
CA TYR A 296 -9.97 -2.25 18.26
C TYR A 296 -9.30 -3.02 17.11
N MET A 297 -8.38 -2.38 16.37
CA MET A 297 -7.77 -3.06 15.21
C MET A 297 -6.86 -4.23 15.59
N ASN A 298 -6.26 -4.25 16.78
CA ASN A 298 -5.54 -5.42 17.29
C ASN A 298 -6.50 -6.58 17.63
N GLU A 299 -7.71 -6.28 18.11
CA GLU A 299 -8.76 -7.28 18.32
C GLU A 299 -9.27 -7.85 17.00
N VAL A 300 -9.46 -7.01 15.99
CA VAL A 300 -9.80 -7.46 14.62
C VAL A 300 -8.69 -8.38 14.07
N GLN A 301 -7.43 -7.99 14.24
CA GLN A 301 -6.26 -8.77 13.84
C GLN A 301 -6.25 -10.15 14.54
N GLN A 302 -6.44 -10.18 15.86
CA GLN A 302 -6.49 -11.41 16.64
C GLN A 302 -7.70 -12.29 16.25
N ALA A 303 -8.89 -11.71 16.09
CA ALA A 303 -10.10 -12.42 15.69
C ALA A 303 -9.96 -13.10 14.31
N ILE A 304 -9.41 -12.38 13.32
CA ILE A 304 -9.13 -12.97 12.00
C ILE A 304 -8.08 -14.07 12.13
N ALA A 305 -6.98 -13.84 12.86
CA ALA A 305 -5.91 -14.82 13.05
C ALA A 305 -6.40 -16.13 13.68
N ASP A 306 -7.22 -16.04 14.73
CA ASP A 306 -7.79 -17.19 15.42
C ASP A 306 -8.78 -17.94 14.52
N ALA A 307 -9.64 -17.22 13.80
CA ALA A 307 -10.61 -17.83 12.89
C ALA A 307 -9.90 -18.60 11.76
N VAL A 308 -8.95 -17.97 11.05
CA VAL A 308 -8.27 -18.61 9.90
C VAL A 308 -7.39 -19.78 10.33
N ALA A 309 -6.85 -19.78 11.57
CA ALA A 309 -6.11 -20.92 12.11
C ALA A 309 -6.99 -22.16 12.36
N GLY A 310 -8.30 -21.96 12.58
CA GLY A 310 -9.27 -23.00 12.89
C GLY A 310 -9.97 -23.63 11.69
N VAL A 311 -9.87 -23.03 10.50
CA VAL A 311 -10.74 -23.36 9.35
C VAL A 311 -9.95 -23.64 8.06
N PRO A 312 -10.57 -24.10 6.96
CA PRO A 312 -9.90 -24.45 5.70
C PRO A 312 -9.36 -23.26 4.88
N ILE A 313 -9.04 -22.14 5.52
CA ILE A 313 -8.46 -20.96 4.86
C ILE A 313 -6.93 -21.09 4.93
N SER A 314 -6.26 -20.93 3.79
CA SER A 314 -4.80 -21.04 3.70
C SER A 314 -4.20 -19.71 3.24
N GLY A 315 -3.38 -19.11 4.09
CA GLY A 315 -2.67 -17.87 3.75
C GLY A 315 -3.43 -16.57 4.08
N GLY A 316 -4.50 -16.66 4.86
CA GLY A 316 -5.35 -15.53 5.20
C GLY A 316 -6.55 -15.36 4.27
N LEU A 317 -7.28 -14.26 4.45
CA LEU A 317 -8.38 -13.84 3.59
C LEU A 317 -7.84 -13.25 2.28
N ASP A 318 -8.62 -13.33 1.20
CA ASP A 318 -8.23 -12.70 -0.06
C ASP A 318 -8.39 -11.18 0.00
N LEU A 319 -9.43 -10.72 0.70
CA LEU A 319 -9.72 -9.30 0.86
C LEU A 319 -10.33 -9.00 2.23
N VAL A 320 -9.87 -7.93 2.86
CA VAL A 320 -10.56 -7.26 3.98
C VAL A 320 -10.93 -5.86 3.50
N GLY A 321 -12.23 -5.58 3.52
CA GLY A 321 -12.81 -4.29 3.20
C GLY A 321 -13.36 -3.64 4.45
N VAL A 322 -13.17 -2.34 4.57
CA VAL A 322 -13.66 -1.55 5.69
C VAL A 322 -14.53 -0.42 5.15
N ASP A 323 -15.84 -0.62 5.27
CA ASP A 323 -16.89 0.36 5.02
C ASP A 323 -17.06 1.16 6.33
N ALA A 324 -15.99 1.90 6.64
CA ALA A 324 -15.91 2.81 7.76
C ALA A 324 -14.93 3.98 7.49
N CYS A 325 -15.16 5.12 8.15
CA CYS A 325 -14.37 6.35 7.95
C CYS A 325 -12.93 6.24 8.49
N LEU A 326 -11.96 6.93 7.87
CA LEU A 326 -10.58 7.11 8.39
C LEU A 326 -9.80 5.80 8.65
N MET A 327 -10.17 4.69 8.00
CA MET A 327 -9.51 3.39 8.19
C MET A 327 -8.38 3.13 7.19
N GLY A 328 -8.25 3.95 6.14
CA GLY A 328 -7.22 3.86 5.10
C GLY A 328 -5.84 4.34 5.57
N THR A 329 -5.37 3.89 6.73
CA THR A 329 -4.07 4.31 7.28
C THR A 329 -3.03 3.20 7.12
N VAL A 330 -1.75 3.58 7.08
CA VAL A 330 -0.63 2.62 7.01
C VAL A 330 -0.60 1.74 8.24
N GLU A 331 -0.91 2.27 9.42
CA GLU A 331 -0.95 1.51 10.68
C GLU A 331 -1.95 0.36 10.61
N VAL A 332 -3.16 0.63 10.11
CA VAL A 332 -4.22 -0.38 9.99
C VAL A 332 -3.90 -1.39 8.88
N ALA A 333 -3.42 -0.92 7.73
CA ALA A 333 -3.01 -1.80 6.63
C ALA A 333 -1.86 -2.73 7.04
N TYR A 334 -0.91 -2.23 7.85
CA TYR A 334 0.21 -3.00 8.39
C TYR A 334 -0.26 -4.02 9.42
N GLU A 335 -1.23 -3.66 10.26
CA GLU A 335 -1.80 -4.58 11.25
C GLU A 335 -2.37 -5.85 10.60
N LEU A 336 -3.03 -5.70 9.45
CA LEU A 336 -3.64 -6.81 8.71
C LEU A 336 -2.69 -7.55 7.75
N ARG A 337 -1.40 -7.17 7.69
CA ARG A 337 -0.48 -7.56 6.60
C ARG A 337 -0.30 -9.05 6.37
N ASN A 338 -0.46 -9.85 7.44
CA ASN A 338 -0.27 -11.31 7.43
C ASN A 338 -1.60 -12.09 7.36
N LEU A 339 -2.73 -11.39 7.27
CA LEU A 339 -4.07 -11.94 7.43
C LEU A 339 -4.98 -11.71 6.24
N THR A 340 -4.65 -10.76 5.38
CA THR A 340 -5.33 -10.52 4.11
C THR A 340 -4.33 -10.28 3.00
N TYR A 341 -4.71 -10.50 1.74
CA TYR A 341 -3.91 -10.12 0.57
C TYR A 341 -4.22 -8.72 0.05
N VAL A 342 -5.51 -8.34 0.03
CA VAL A 342 -5.96 -6.99 -0.34
C VAL A 342 -6.67 -6.34 0.84
N TYR A 343 -6.36 -5.07 1.07
CA TYR A 343 -7.03 -4.22 2.05
C TYR A 343 -7.69 -3.04 1.33
N ALA A 344 -8.98 -2.79 1.57
CA ALA A 344 -9.71 -1.67 0.95
C ALA A 344 -10.40 -0.80 2.01
N ALA A 345 -10.07 0.50 2.04
CA ALA A 345 -10.57 1.43 3.06
C ALA A 345 -10.45 2.90 2.61
N SER A 346 -11.18 3.78 3.28
CA SER A 346 -11.12 5.24 3.08
C SER A 346 -10.16 5.92 4.06
N MET A 347 -9.29 6.81 3.55
CA MET A 347 -8.47 7.69 4.41
C MET A 347 -9.27 8.83 5.04
N ASN A 348 -10.46 9.14 4.50
CA ASN A 348 -11.32 10.22 4.96
C ASN A 348 -12.70 9.68 5.37
N SER A 349 -13.63 10.57 5.70
CA SER A 349 -15.04 10.21 5.77
C SER A 349 -15.56 9.74 4.40
N GLU A 350 -16.20 8.58 4.38
CA GLU A 350 -16.90 8.04 3.20
C GLU A 350 -18.39 8.44 3.16
N GLY A 351 -18.87 9.06 4.24
CA GLY A 351 -20.27 9.46 4.42
C GLY A 351 -21.12 8.32 4.99
N ALA A 352 -22.21 8.67 5.68
CA ALA A 352 -23.01 7.70 6.42
C ALA A 352 -23.68 6.62 5.56
N ALA A 353 -23.76 6.81 4.24
CA ALA A 353 -24.29 5.82 3.32
C ALA A 353 -23.28 4.73 2.94
N GLY A 354 -21.99 4.92 3.18
CA GLY A 354 -20.97 3.90 2.91
C GLY A 354 -20.91 3.46 1.45
N TRP A 355 -20.69 2.16 1.24
CA TRP A 355 -20.57 1.55 -0.08
C TRP A 355 -21.94 1.25 -0.70
N ASP A 356 -22.10 1.52 -2.00
CA ASP A 356 -23.31 1.10 -2.73
C ASP A 356 -23.21 -0.39 -3.10
N TYR A 357 -23.87 -1.24 -2.31
CA TYR A 357 -23.80 -2.69 -2.49
C TYR A 357 -24.62 -3.18 -3.69
N GLU A 358 -25.58 -2.38 -4.18
CA GLU A 358 -26.36 -2.70 -5.39
C GLU A 358 -25.45 -2.62 -6.62
N ASP A 359 -24.67 -1.53 -6.71
CA ASP A 359 -23.68 -1.34 -7.76
C ASP A 359 -22.52 -2.34 -7.66
N LEU A 360 -21.96 -2.54 -6.45
CA LEU A 360 -20.85 -3.48 -6.20
C LEU A 360 -21.23 -4.91 -6.63
N PHE A 361 -22.31 -5.47 -6.09
CA PHE A 361 -22.71 -6.84 -6.41
C PHE A 361 -23.33 -6.97 -7.81
N GLY A 362 -23.97 -5.91 -8.32
CA GLY A 362 -24.53 -5.89 -9.69
C GLY A 362 -23.47 -5.90 -10.79
N ARG A 363 -22.24 -5.47 -10.47
CA ARG A 363 -21.07 -5.54 -11.35
C ARG A 363 -20.32 -6.86 -11.29
N MET A 364 -20.74 -7.82 -10.46
CA MET A 364 -20.19 -9.18 -10.43
C MET A 364 -20.69 -10.00 -11.63
N LYS A 365 -19.78 -10.63 -12.38
CA LYS A 365 -20.02 -11.37 -13.63
C LYS A 365 -19.49 -12.81 -13.56
N ASP A 366 -19.98 -13.70 -14.41
CA ASP A 366 -19.37 -15.01 -14.65
C ASP A 366 -18.21 -14.86 -15.66
N ASP A 367 -17.00 -15.34 -15.35
CA ASP A 367 -15.87 -15.37 -16.30
C ASP A 367 -15.24 -16.75 -16.47
N GLN A 368 -14.69 -16.97 -17.67
CA GLN A 368 -13.93 -18.15 -18.05
C GLN A 368 -12.41 -17.93 -18.00
N THR A 369 -11.94 -16.71 -17.71
CA THR A 369 -10.52 -16.35 -17.67
C THR A 369 -9.96 -16.09 -16.26
N GLY A 370 -10.80 -15.76 -15.28
CA GLY A 370 -10.47 -15.58 -13.87
C GLY A 370 -9.92 -14.20 -13.51
N THR A 371 -10.45 -13.60 -12.43
CA THR A 371 -10.00 -12.32 -11.86
C THR A 371 -9.46 -12.51 -10.44
N SER A 372 -8.42 -11.74 -10.06
CA SER A 372 -7.76 -11.80 -8.74
C SER A 372 -8.50 -10.95 -7.67
N ALA A 373 -8.12 -11.11 -6.40
CA ALA A 373 -8.56 -10.23 -5.31
C ALA A 373 -8.26 -8.74 -5.58
N GLU A 374 -7.17 -8.43 -6.31
CA GLU A 374 -6.84 -7.06 -6.72
C GLU A 374 -7.92 -6.47 -7.63
N GLU A 375 -8.52 -7.27 -8.51
CA GLU A 375 -9.63 -6.83 -9.36
C GLU A 375 -10.91 -6.61 -8.54
N LEU A 376 -11.10 -7.36 -7.44
CA LEU A 376 -12.18 -7.08 -6.48
C LEU A 376 -11.92 -5.74 -5.76
N GLY A 377 -10.68 -5.50 -5.32
CA GLY A 377 -10.29 -4.20 -4.74
C GLY A 377 -10.53 -3.02 -5.70
N LYS A 378 -10.15 -3.17 -6.98
CA LYS A 378 -10.47 -2.19 -8.03
C LYS A 378 -11.96 -1.98 -8.22
N LEU A 379 -12.75 -3.05 -8.10
CA LEU A 379 -14.20 -2.95 -8.19
C LEU A 379 -14.79 -2.17 -7.01
N ILE A 380 -14.33 -2.43 -5.79
CA ILE A 380 -14.75 -1.68 -4.60
C ILE A 380 -14.47 -0.18 -4.80
N VAL A 381 -13.24 0.18 -5.15
CA VAL A 381 -12.85 1.59 -5.39
C VAL A 381 -13.66 2.20 -6.53
N SER A 382 -13.89 1.46 -7.63
CA SER A 382 -14.68 1.96 -8.76
C SER A 382 -16.16 2.12 -8.45
N SER A 383 -16.75 1.20 -7.68
CA SER A 383 -18.15 1.25 -7.24
C SER A 383 -18.33 2.47 -6.35
N PHE A 384 -17.49 2.59 -5.33
CA PHE A 384 -17.50 3.72 -4.41
C PHE A 384 -17.35 5.05 -5.14
N LYS A 385 -16.37 5.19 -6.04
CA LYS A 385 -16.20 6.39 -6.86
C LYS A 385 -17.50 6.80 -7.57
N ASP A 386 -18.20 5.84 -8.17
CA ASP A 386 -19.35 6.13 -9.04
C ASP A 386 -20.59 6.55 -8.23
N THR A 387 -20.63 6.24 -6.93
CA THR A 387 -21.79 6.43 -6.05
C THR A 387 -21.53 7.37 -4.87
N ALA A 388 -20.27 7.69 -4.56
CA ALA A 388 -19.88 8.49 -3.40
C ALA A 388 -20.55 9.87 -3.35
N ASP A 389 -20.88 10.32 -2.14
CA ASP A 389 -21.42 11.65 -1.91
C ASP A 389 -20.37 12.74 -2.19
N THR A 390 -20.47 13.34 -3.37
CA THR A 390 -19.59 14.46 -3.79
C THR A 390 -19.79 15.76 -3.01
N SER A 391 -20.73 15.82 -2.06
CA SER A 391 -20.90 16.95 -1.15
C SER A 391 -19.86 16.98 -0.03
N ILE A 392 -19.27 15.83 0.29
CA ILE A 392 -18.09 15.69 1.14
C ILE A 392 -16.83 15.50 0.27
N THR A 393 -15.70 15.18 0.92
CA THR A 393 -14.43 14.94 0.24
C THR A 393 -13.98 13.49 0.40
N PRO A 394 -14.74 12.52 -0.15
CA PRO A 394 -14.58 11.12 0.19
C PRO A 394 -13.30 10.54 -0.41
N THR A 395 -12.74 9.50 0.19
CA THR A 395 -11.62 8.76 -0.43
C THR A 395 -11.92 7.26 -0.38
N MET A 396 -11.20 6.49 -1.19
CA MET A 396 -11.22 5.03 -1.12
C MET A 396 -9.98 4.50 -1.81
N SER A 397 -9.27 3.59 -1.18
CA SER A 397 -8.13 2.90 -1.79
C SER A 397 -8.26 1.40 -1.62
N ALA A 398 -7.59 0.67 -2.51
CA ALA A 398 -7.28 -0.72 -2.32
C ALA A 398 -5.76 -0.89 -2.41
N VAL A 399 -5.19 -1.61 -1.46
CA VAL A 399 -3.75 -1.84 -1.34
C VAL A 399 -3.46 -3.33 -1.20
N SER A 400 -2.33 -3.77 -1.74
CA SER A 400 -1.74 -5.07 -1.46
C SER A 400 -0.97 -5.00 -0.16
N THR A 401 -1.21 -5.97 0.72
CA THR A 401 -0.53 -6.08 2.00
C THR A 401 0.87 -6.71 1.91
N GLU A 402 1.21 -7.34 0.79
CA GLU A 402 2.51 -8.04 0.60
C GLU A 402 3.73 -7.12 0.71
N HIS A 403 3.53 -5.81 0.65
CA HIS A 403 4.58 -4.81 0.64
C HIS A 403 4.58 -3.91 1.88
N MET A 404 3.66 -4.14 2.82
CA MET A 404 3.54 -3.31 4.02
C MET A 404 4.75 -3.40 4.95
N GLU A 405 5.46 -4.54 5.00
CA GLU A 405 6.73 -4.64 5.73
C GLU A 405 7.81 -3.73 5.14
N TYR A 406 7.97 -3.70 3.82
CA TYR A 406 8.93 -2.82 3.16
C TYR A 406 8.54 -1.35 3.28
N LEU A 407 7.25 -1.05 3.22
CA LEU A 407 6.74 0.31 3.44
C LEU A 407 6.98 0.79 4.87
N LYS A 408 6.79 -0.07 5.88
CA LYS A 408 7.13 0.25 7.26
C LYS A 408 8.63 0.51 7.42
N ASP A 409 9.47 -0.37 6.89
CA ASP A 409 10.94 -0.21 6.97
C ASP A 409 11.42 1.10 6.33
N SER A 410 10.81 1.54 5.21
CA SER A 410 11.16 2.81 4.57
C SER A 410 10.67 4.02 5.35
N ILE A 411 9.47 3.96 5.95
CA ILE A 411 8.95 5.00 6.85
C ILE A 411 9.84 5.16 8.09
N ASP A 412 10.26 4.04 8.70
CA ASP A 412 11.19 4.04 9.82
C ASP A 412 12.55 4.65 9.43
N SER A 413 13.06 4.29 8.24
CA SER A 413 14.28 4.90 7.69
C SER A 413 14.15 6.41 7.47
N LEU A 414 12.97 6.89 7.05
CA LEU A 414 12.66 8.31 6.95
C LEU A 414 12.66 8.99 8.32
N ALA A 415 12.10 8.35 9.35
CA ALA A 415 12.12 8.86 10.72
C ALA A 415 13.55 9.04 11.25
N VAL A 416 14.40 8.03 11.04
CA VAL A 416 15.84 8.07 11.37
C VAL A 416 16.53 9.23 10.66
N ALA A 417 16.21 9.45 9.38
CA ALA A 417 16.79 10.51 8.57
C ALA A 417 16.39 11.90 9.09
N PHE A 418 15.11 12.12 9.42
CA PHE A 418 14.63 13.38 10.01
C PHE A 418 15.30 13.67 11.35
N TYR A 419 15.35 12.67 12.23
CA TYR A 419 16.00 12.81 13.53
C TYR A 419 17.49 13.13 13.40
N SER A 420 18.20 12.38 12.56
CA SER A 420 19.64 12.57 12.33
C SER A 420 19.99 13.94 11.72
N ALA A 421 19.06 14.52 10.97
CA ALA A 421 19.20 15.82 10.34
C ALA A 421 18.77 17.00 11.24
N ASP A 422 18.30 16.76 12.47
CA ASP A 422 17.80 17.80 13.39
C ASP A 422 16.74 18.70 12.72
N SER A 423 15.81 18.06 11.98
CA SER A 423 14.90 18.74 11.05
C SER A 423 13.47 18.93 11.57
N GLN A 424 13.22 18.68 12.86
CA GLN A 424 11.87 18.67 13.46
C GLN A 424 11.00 19.85 13.01
N ALA A 425 11.44 21.10 13.21
CA ALA A 425 10.64 22.28 12.87
C ALA A 425 10.25 22.38 11.39
N VAL A 426 11.15 21.95 10.48
CA VAL A 426 10.87 21.95 9.03
C VAL A 426 9.91 20.83 8.66
N VAL A 427 10.03 19.68 9.31
CA VAL A 427 9.13 18.54 9.09
C VAL A 427 7.73 18.83 9.65
N GLU A 428 7.62 19.57 10.74
CA GLU A 428 6.34 20.06 11.27
C GLU A 428 5.65 21.05 10.31
N ASP A 429 6.41 21.98 9.72
CA ASP A 429 5.89 22.86 8.66
C ASP A 429 5.41 22.03 7.46
N ILE A 430 6.12 20.95 7.09
CA ILE A 430 5.71 20.04 6.01
C ILE A 430 4.42 19.28 6.37
N ARG A 431 4.33 18.73 7.59
CA ARG A 431 3.13 18.05 8.09
C ARG A 431 1.91 18.96 7.95
N ASP A 432 2.02 20.22 8.35
CA ASP A 432 0.89 21.16 8.33
C ASP A 432 0.51 21.66 6.93
N GLU A 433 1.39 21.49 5.93
CA GLU A 433 1.08 21.75 4.51
C GLU A 433 0.60 20.49 3.76
N ALA A 434 0.88 19.31 4.29
CA ALA A 434 0.45 18.04 3.73
C ALA A 434 -1.07 17.87 3.88
N VAL A 435 -1.71 17.31 2.85
CA VAL A 435 -3.14 16.95 2.87
C VAL A 435 -3.46 16.18 4.15
N ASP A 436 -4.45 16.69 4.87
CA ASP A 436 -5.07 16.04 6.02
C ASP A 436 -6.51 15.59 5.71
N PHE A 437 -7.07 14.82 6.64
CA PHE A 437 -8.39 14.22 6.51
C PHE A 437 -9.31 14.57 7.69
N PHE A 438 -9.15 15.77 8.25
CA PHE A 438 -9.97 16.29 9.36
C PHE A 438 -10.59 17.66 9.02
N ASP A 439 -11.57 18.10 9.79
CA ASP A 439 -12.18 19.43 9.65
C ASP A 439 -11.40 20.48 10.46
N ASP A 440 -10.62 21.31 9.75
CA ASP A 440 -9.87 22.45 10.31
C ASP A 440 -10.72 23.47 11.08
N ASP A 441 -12.03 23.56 10.82
CA ASP A 441 -12.89 24.47 11.59
C ASP A 441 -13.01 23.99 13.04
N TRP A 442 -12.74 22.71 13.32
CA TRP A 442 -12.92 22.06 14.61
C TRP A 442 -11.57 21.56 15.14
N ALA A 443 -10.91 22.37 15.98
CA ALA A 443 -9.61 22.01 16.56
C ALA A 443 -9.57 20.64 17.27
N SER A 444 -10.70 20.16 17.81
CA SER A 444 -10.81 18.82 18.39
C SER A 444 -10.68 17.71 17.35
N ASP A 445 -11.08 17.95 16.10
CA ASP A 445 -11.01 16.97 15.02
C ASP A 445 -9.56 16.78 14.54
N ALA A 446 -8.82 17.87 14.36
CA ALA A 446 -7.37 17.81 14.07
C ALA A 446 -6.57 17.06 15.15
N ILE A 447 -7.00 17.15 16.41
CA ILE A 447 -6.41 16.41 17.55
C ILE A 447 -6.84 14.94 17.55
N SER A 448 -8.08 14.69 17.17
CA SER A 448 -8.69 13.35 17.17
C SER A 448 -8.27 12.53 15.96
N ASN A 449 -8.01 13.15 14.81
CA ASN A 449 -7.77 12.44 13.56
C ASN A 449 -6.53 13.00 12.84
N PRO A 450 -5.35 13.08 13.48
CA PRO A 450 -4.15 13.72 12.93
C PRO A 450 -3.47 12.84 11.85
N TYR A 451 -4.25 12.43 10.85
CA TYR A 451 -3.84 11.61 9.73
C TYR A 451 -3.54 12.51 8.54
N HIS A 452 -2.34 12.31 7.99
CA HIS A 452 -1.85 13.05 6.85
C HIS A 452 -1.53 12.10 5.70
N ASP A 453 -1.73 12.53 4.47
CA ASP A 453 -1.41 11.76 3.28
C ASP A 453 0.09 11.49 3.19
N LEU A 454 0.48 10.20 3.20
CA LEU A 454 1.90 9.82 3.27
C LEU A 454 2.69 10.26 2.03
N ASN A 455 2.05 10.23 0.85
CA ASN A 455 2.68 10.73 -0.37
C ASN A 455 2.99 12.22 -0.25
N ASP A 456 2.03 13.00 0.23
CA ASP A 456 2.16 14.46 0.29
C ASP A 456 3.29 14.88 1.21
N ILE A 457 3.42 14.24 2.37
CA ILE A 457 4.56 14.41 3.27
C ILE A 457 5.87 14.18 2.50
N CYS A 458 5.99 13.05 1.82
CA CYS A 458 7.22 12.69 1.10
C CYS A 458 7.49 13.63 -0.09
N TRP A 459 6.45 14.04 -0.81
CA TRP A 459 6.55 14.98 -1.92
C TRP A 459 7.09 16.33 -1.45
N TYR A 460 6.57 16.86 -0.34
CA TYR A 460 7.07 18.09 0.25
C TYR A 460 8.51 17.95 0.74
N VAL A 461 8.88 16.80 1.34
CA VAL A 461 10.27 16.53 1.73
C VAL A 461 11.22 16.58 0.54
N ILE A 462 10.85 15.92 -0.56
CA ILE A 462 11.66 15.87 -1.79
C ILE A 462 11.82 17.27 -2.39
N ASN A 463 10.77 18.08 -2.37
CA ASN A 463 10.77 19.42 -2.97
C ASN A 463 11.28 20.53 -2.02
N ASN A 464 11.80 20.18 -0.85
CA ASN A 464 12.29 21.13 0.17
C ASN A 464 13.81 21.02 0.41
N GLU A 465 14.57 20.86 -0.67
CA GLU A 465 16.05 20.71 -0.67
C GLU A 465 16.82 21.92 -0.08
N GLU A 466 16.16 23.07 0.12
CA GLU A 466 16.79 24.23 0.78
C GLU A 466 17.02 23.97 2.28
N TYR A 467 16.16 23.16 2.91
CA TYR A 467 16.14 22.96 4.35
C TYR A 467 16.36 21.50 4.76
N LEU A 468 16.21 20.55 3.83
CA LEU A 468 16.40 19.13 4.06
C LEU A 468 17.66 18.60 3.35
N THR A 469 18.15 17.47 3.83
CA THR A 469 19.38 16.84 3.34
C THR A 469 19.10 15.88 2.19
N ALA A 470 20.12 15.57 1.38
CA ALA A 470 20.02 14.50 0.38
C ALA A 470 19.65 13.14 0.99
N GLY A 471 19.98 12.90 2.27
CA GLY A 471 19.60 11.67 2.97
C GLY A 471 18.12 11.60 3.31
N THR A 472 17.52 12.72 3.75
CA THR A 472 16.08 12.82 4.00
C THR A 472 15.27 12.75 2.71
N THR A 473 15.76 13.37 1.63
CA THR A 473 15.15 13.27 0.30
C THR A 473 15.16 11.83 -0.21
N ALA A 474 16.31 11.15 -0.16
CA ALA A 474 16.41 9.75 -0.59
C ALA A 474 15.51 8.80 0.23
N ALA A 475 15.42 9.01 1.54
CA ALA A 475 14.52 8.22 2.38
C ALA A 475 13.04 8.45 2.03
N ALA A 476 12.65 9.68 1.69
CA ALA A 476 11.28 9.98 1.23
C ALA A 476 10.98 9.37 -0.15
N GLU A 477 11.96 9.35 -1.07
CA GLU A 477 11.85 8.64 -2.36
C GLU A 477 11.64 7.13 -2.16
N ASP A 478 12.34 6.52 -1.19
CA ASP A 478 12.16 5.10 -0.85
C ASP A 478 10.76 4.81 -0.29
N VAL A 479 10.18 5.73 0.50
CA VAL A 479 8.77 5.63 0.96
C VAL A 479 7.81 5.67 -0.22
N LEU A 480 7.96 6.64 -1.14
CA LEU A 480 7.10 6.74 -2.32
C LEU A 480 7.16 5.48 -3.19
N TYR A 481 8.35 4.93 -3.37
CA TYR A 481 8.54 3.68 -4.12
C TYR A 481 7.78 2.50 -3.51
N GLU A 482 7.90 2.28 -2.20
CA GLU A 482 7.20 1.17 -1.53
C GLU A 482 5.69 1.42 -1.38
N LEU A 483 5.26 2.68 -1.28
CA LEU A 483 3.85 3.06 -1.31
C LEU A 483 3.23 2.78 -2.68
N GLY A 484 3.87 3.19 -3.77
CA GLY A 484 3.42 2.92 -5.14
C GLY A 484 3.38 1.43 -5.50
N ARG A 485 4.24 0.61 -4.87
CA ARG A 485 4.16 -0.85 -4.97
C ARG A 485 2.97 -1.42 -4.21
N SER A 486 2.58 -0.81 -3.12
CA SER A 486 1.51 -1.29 -2.24
C SER A 486 0.13 -0.91 -2.77
N VAL A 487 -0.05 0.28 -3.35
CA VAL A 487 -1.36 0.75 -3.82
C VAL A 487 -1.76 0.05 -5.13
N ILE A 488 -2.92 -0.61 -5.12
CA ILE A 488 -3.52 -1.21 -6.31
C ILE A 488 -4.30 -0.15 -7.09
N CYS A 489 -5.08 0.65 -6.37
CA CYS A 489 -5.89 1.75 -6.92
C CYS A 489 -6.37 2.68 -5.81
N ALA A 490 -6.58 3.95 -6.15
CA ALA A 490 -7.14 4.92 -5.22
C ALA A 490 -8.07 5.93 -5.90
N TYR A 491 -8.98 6.48 -5.11
CA TYR A 491 -9.93 7.51 -5.46
C TYR A 491 -10.01 8.56 -4.35
N ALA A 492 -10.19 9.83 -4.72
CA ALA A 492 -10.69 10.86 -3.80
C ALA A 492 -11.80 11.70 -4.42
N GLY A 493 -12.51 12.50 -3.64
CA GLY A 493 -13.42 13.50 -4.16
C GLY A 493 -12.66 14.65 -4.82
N SER A 494 -13.35 15.37 -5.72
CA SER A 494 -12.78 16.55 -6.38
C SER A 494 -12.31 17.67 -5.42
N GLY A 495 -12.70 17.62 -4.14
CA GLY A 495 -12.23 18.52 -3.09
C GLY A 495 -10.75 18.35 -2.73
N LEU A 496 -10.14 17.18 -3.00
CA LEU A 496 -8.71 16.89 -2.72
C LEU A 496 -7.78 17.11 -3.93
N GLY A 497 -8.28 17.67 -5.03
CA GLY A 497 -7.43 17.97 -6.19
C GLY A 497 -7.00 16.73 -6.98
N ASN A 498 -5.68 16.54 -7.20
CA ASN A 498 -5.12 15.56 -8.14
C ASN A 498 -4.75 14.22 -7.47
N TYR A 499 -5.72 13.53 -6.87
CA TYR A 499 -5.50 12.37 -6.00
C TYR A 499 -5.57 10.97 -6.69
N TYR A 500 -5.56 10.90 -8.03
CA TYR A 500 -6.11 9.71 -8.73
C TYR A 500 -5.08 8.85 -9.44
N GLY A 501 -5.32 7.54 -9.46
CA GLY A 501 -4.80 6.65 -10.49
C GLY A 501 -5.10 5.16 -10.23
N LEU A 502 -4.58 4.31 -11.11
CA LEU A 502 -4.61 2.84 -10.99
C LEU A 502 -3.23 2.24 -11.27
N GLY A 503 -2.86 1.20 -10.54
CA GLY A 503 -1.64 0.44 -10.80
C GLY A 503 -0.39 1.02 -10.14
N THR A 504 0.79 0.65 -10.67
CA THR A 504 2.13 0.97 -10.11
C THR A 504 2.48 2.45 -10.04
N ASP A 505 1.64 3.28 -10.66
CA ASP A 505 1.86 4.70 -10.89
C ASP A 505 1.10 5.56 -9.86
N VAL A 506 0.41 4.90 -8.93
CA VAL A 506 -0.39 5.52 -7.85
C VAL A 506 0.40 5.48 -6.56
N GLU A 507 1.02 6.60 -6.23
CA GLU A 507 1.80 6.69 -5.00
C GLU A 507 0.97 7.24 -3.84
N ARG A 508 -0.37 7.23 -3.91
CA ARG A 508 -1.32 7.76 -2.92
C ARG A 508 -2.40 6.74 -2.58
N GLY A 509 -2.92 6.75 -1.37
CA GLY A 509 -3.90 5.74 -0.97
C GLY A 509 -3.85 5.34 0.50
N LEU A 510 -2.82 5.77 1.24
CA LEU A 510 -2.73 5.55 2.68
C LEU A 510 -2.31 6.85 3.39
N SER A 511 -2.98 7.14 4.50
CA SER A 511 -2.57 8.17 5.44
C SER A 511 -1.71 7.59 6.56
N ILE A 512 -1.01 8.45 7.30
CA ILE A 512 -0.22 8.09 8.46
C ILE A 512 -0.51 9.04 9.61
N PHE A 513 -0.48 8.54 10.84
CA PHE A 513 -0.50 9.37 12.03
C PHE A 513 0.74 10.27 12.09
N PHE A 514 0.51 11.56 12.31
CA PHE A 514 1.56 12.52 12.61
C PHE A 514 1.08 13.49 13.69
N SER A 515 1.69 13.43 14.88
CA SER A 515 1.35 14.33 15.99
C SER A 515 1.38 15.80 15.59
N LYS A 516 0.42 16.59 16.09
CA LYS A 516 0.38 18.06 16.03
C LYS A 516 1.42 18.76 16.94
N GLY A 517 2.41 18.02 17.40
CA GLY A 517 3.55 18.52 18.16
C GLY A 517 3.18 19.10 19.52
N ASP A 518 3.56 20.36 19.75
CA ASP A 518 3.40 21.08 21.03
C ASP A 518 1.94 21.51 21.34
N GLU A 519 0.96 21.15 20.50
CA GLU A 519 -0.45 21.40 20.84
C GLU A 519 -0.84 20.65 22.13
N GLU A 520 -1.68 21.27 22.96
CA GLU A 520 -2.16 20.68 24.22
C GLU A 520 -3.67 20.46 24.20
N TYR A 521 -4.11 19.33 24.75
CA TYR A 521 -5.52 19.03 25.00
C TYR A 521 -5.72 18.79 26.51
N ASP A 522 -6.77 19.27 27.16
CA ASP A 522 -6.99 19.11 28.62
C ASP A 522 -5.74 19.17 29.55
N ASN A 523 -4.76 20.02 29.22
CA ASN A 523 -3.45 20.22 29.88
C ASN A 523 -2.39 19.09 29.71
N TYR A 524 -2.46 18.25 28.68
CA TYR A 524 -1.37 17.33 28.30
C TYR A 524 -1.00 17.56 26.82
N PRO A 525 0.24 17.28 26.42
CA PRO A 525 0.65 17.42 25.02
C PRO A 525 -0.14 16.46 24.12
N HIS A 526 -0.37 16.88 22.88
CA HIS A 526 -1.15 16.15 21.88
C HIS A 526 -0.67 14.71 21.76
N TYR A 527 0.65 14.49 21.70
CA TYR A 527 1.24 13.16 21.62
C TYR A 527 0.87 12.26 22.80
N ALA A 528 0.87 12.79 24.03
CA ALA A 528 0.47 12.04 25.22
C ALA A 528 -1.02 11.66 25.21
N TYR A 529 -1.88 12.35 24.45
CA TYR A 529 -3.27 11.94 24.22
C TYR A 529 -3.43 10.80 23.21
N GLN A 530 -2.38 10.45 22.49
CA GLN A 530 -2.39 9.41 21.48
C GLN A 530 -2.04 8.06 22.13
N TYR A 531 -2.81 7.66 23.14
CA TYR A 531 -2.58 6.45 23.96
C TYR A 531 -2.52 5.14 23.16
N TRP A 532 -3.00 5.16 21.91
CA TRP A 532 -2.95 4.03 20.99
C TRP A 532 -1.63 3.90 20.24
N TYR A 533 -0.89 5.00 20.17
CA TYR A 533 0.38 5.13 19.50
C TYR A 533 1.56 5.07 20.49
N THR A 534 1.28 5.02 21.79
CA THR A 534 2.26 5.03 22.90
C THR A 534 2.13 3.76 23.74
N ASP A 535 3.18 3.40 24.51
CA ASP A 535 3.18 2.19 25.38
C ASP A 535 2.27 2.31 26.62
N ILE A 536 1.37 3.30 26.67
CA ILE A 536 0.53 3.50 27.83
C ILE A 536 -0.56 2.42 27.85
N ALA A 537 -0.38 1.44 28.74
CA ALA A 537 -1.44 0.52 29.10
C ALA A 537 -2.64 1.34 29.62
N LEU A 538 -3.80 1.24 28.98
CA LEU A 538 -4.99 1.98 29.43
C LEU A 538 -5.35 1.65 30.89
N ALA A 539 -4.97 0.48 31.40
CA ALA A 539 -5.13 0.11 32.80
C ALA A 539 -4.45 1.07 33.79
N ASP A 540 -3.37 1.75 33.38
CA ASP A 540 -2.66 2.74 34.20
C ASP A 540 -3.43 4.08 34.29
N LEU A 541 -4.34 4.34 33.35
CA LEU A 541 -5.19 5.52 33.30
C LEU A 541 -6.64 5.24 33.74
N TYR A 542 -7.14 4.04 33.48
CA TYR A 542 -8.53 3.63 33.70
C TYR A 542 -8.61 2.18 34.18
N THR A 543 -9.20 1.97 35.35
CA THR A 543 -9.24 0.66 36.04
C THR A 543 -10.14 -0.41 35.41
N THR A 544 -10.61 -0.20 34.18
CA THR A 544 -11.64 -1.04 33.51
C THR A 544 -11.25 -1.51 32.12
N TYR A 545 -10.09 -1.13 31.58
CA TYR A 545 -9.63 -1.53 30.25
C TYR A 545 -8.50 -2.55 30.36
N ASP A 546 -8.40 -3.44 29.36
CA ASP A 546 -7.30 -4.40 29.30
C ASP A 546 -5.99 -3.68 28.92
N GLU A 547 -4.86 -4.22 29.38
CA GLU A 547 -3.54 -3.60 29.26
C GLU A 547 -3.03 -3.57 27.80
N ASP A 548 -3.60 -4.42 26.94
CA ASP A 548 -3.12 -4.68 25.57
C ASP A 548 -4.04 -4.15 24.45
N ASP A 549 -5.21 -3.59 24.78
CA ASP A 549 -6.17 -3.10 23.79
C ASP A 549 -5.52 -2.02 22.90
N GLY A 550 -5.78 -2.01 21.60
CA GLY A 550 -5.34 -0.97 20.67
C GLY A 550 -3.83 -0.86 20.37
N ASN A 551 -2.98 -1.74 20.92
CA ASN A 551 -1.54 -1.77 20.57
C ASN A 551 -1.38 -2.39 19.18
N LEU A 552 -0.89 -1.61 18.22
CA LEU A 552 -0.63 -2.07 16.86
C LEU A 552 0.84 -2.47 16.68
N ASP A 553 1.09 -3.49 15.87
CA ASP A 553 2.44 -3.94 15.49
C ASP A 553 3.25 -2.81 14.83
N PHE A 554 2.58 -1.87 14.16
CA PHE A 554 3.23 -0.70 13.55
C PHE A 554 3.83 0.24 14.61
N CYS A 555 3.24 0.25 15.81
CA CYS A 555 3.49 1.21 16.88
C CYS A 555 4.38 0.63 18.00
N THR A 556 5.27 -0.31 17.68
CA THR A 556 6.21 -0.87 18.65
C THR A 556 7.49 -0.02 18.77
N SER A 557 8.02 0.13 19.98
CA SER A 557 9.35 0.70 20.31
C SER A 557 10.11 -0.29 21.17
N ASP A 558 11.44 -0.25 21.12
CA ASP A 558 12.28 -1.04 22.03
C ASP A 558 12.70 -0.28 23.31
N THR A 559 12.32 1.00 23.38
CA THR A 559 12.59 1.96 24.46
C THR A 559 14.08 2.12 24.80
N ASP A 560 15.00 1.79 23.89
CA ASP A 560 16.45 1.87 24.15
C ASP A 560 17.01 3.30 24.09
N GLY A 561 16.18 4.21 23.58
CA GLY A 561 16.46 5.63 23.49
C GLY A 561 17.14 6.10 22.22
N THR A 562 17.24 5.22 21.24
CA THR A 562 17.62 5.55 19.87
C THR A 562 16.37 5.69 19.01
N VAL A 563 16.44 6.55 18.00
CA VAL A 563 15.38 6.65 17.00
C VAL A 563 15.70 5.63 15.92
N GLU A 564 14.92 4.56 15.86
CA GLU A 564 14.96 3.54 14.82
C GLU A 564 13.63 3.48 14.05
N THR A 565 12.54 3.92 14.67
CA THR A 565 11.18 3.87 14.13
C THR A 565 10.48 5.23 14.05
N TRP A 566 9.40 5.29 13.26
CA TRP A 566 8.49 6.45 13.20
C TRP A 566 7.94 6.83 14.58
N ARG A 567 7.65 5.83 15.41
CA ARG A 567 7.19 6.02 16.77
C ARG A 567 8.26 6.62 17.68
N GLU A 568 9.45 6.04 17.71
CA GLU A 568 10.54 6.55 18.58
C GLU A 568 10.92 7.98 18.22
N MET A 569 10.82 8.36 16.93
CA MET A 569 10.98 9.76 16.52
C MET A 569 9.95 10.66 17.20
N HIS A 570 8.68 10.25 17.22
CA HIS A 570 7.61 11.00 17.91
C HIS A 570 7.84 11.06 19.42
N GLU A 571 8.26 9.96 20.06
CA GLU A 571 8.62 9.95 21.47
C GLU A 571 9.72 10.97 21.78
N VAL A 572 10.79 10.97 20.99
CA VAL A 572 11.91 11.89 21.21
C VAL A 572 11.53 13.35 20.95
N TRP A 573 10.66 13.61 19.97
CA TRP A 573 10.25 14.97 19.61
C TRP A 573 9.19 15.56 20.54
N TYR A 574 8.30 14.74 21.11
CA TYR A 574 7.07 15.21 21.74
C TYR A 574 6.81 14.73 23.16
N ASP A 575 7.60 13.78 23.68
CA ASP A 575 7.47 13.32 25.06
C ASP A 575 8.35 14.18 26.01
N ASP A 576 7.78 15.23 26.61
CA ASP A 576 8.47 16.06 27.62
C ASP A 576 8.40 15.41 29.01
N TYR A 577 9.45 14.64 29.34
CA TYR A 577 9.70 14.01 30.64
C TYR A 577 9.59 14.92 31.88
N SER A 578 9.52 16.25 31.71
CA SER A 578 9.72 17.19 32.81
C SER A 578 8.45 17.64 33.55
N SER A 579 7.24 17.31 33.09
CA SER A 579 5.99 17.97 33.57
C SER A 579 4.93 17.15 34.32
N ASP A 580 4.78 15.84 34.14
CA ASP A 580 3.48 15.20 34.41
C ASP A 580 3.49 13.90 35.22
N GLY A 581 4.61 13.18 35.34
CA GLY A 581 4.67 11.98 36.18
C GLY A 581 3.78 10.82 35.69
N TYR A 582 3.28 10.92 34.46
CA TYR A 582 2.85 9.83 33.61
C TYR A 582 3.94 9.69 32.57
N THR A 583 4.61 8.54 32.53
CA THR A 583 5.75 8.34 31.64
C THR A 583 5.31 7.37 30.56
N PRO A 584 5.04 7.81 29.32
CA PRO A 584 5.18 6.92 28.18
C PRO A 584 6.65 6.46 28.12
N GLY A 585 6.88 5.14 27.98
CA GLY A 585 8.20 4.58 27.64
C GLY A 585 9.37 4.87 28.61
N SER A 586 9.25 4.67 29.93
CA SER A 586 10.40 4.86 30.83
C SER A 586 11.58 3.94 30.48
N TRP A 587 12.55 4.50 29.73
CA TRP A 587 13.80 3.95 29.21
C TRP A 587 14.32 2.64 29.83
#